data_AF-A0AAQ0HLI9-F1
#
_entry.id   AF-A0AAQ0HLI9-F1
#
_cell.length_a   1.000
_cell.length_b   1.000
_cell.length_c   1.000
_cell.angle_alpha   90.00
_cell.angle_beta   90.00
_cell.angle_gamma   90.00
#
_symmetry.space_group_name_H-M   'P 1'
#
loop_
_entity.id
_entity.type
_entity.pdbx_description
1 polymer ?
#
loop_
_entity_poly.entity_id
_entity_poly.type
_entity_poly.pdbx_seq_one_letter_code
_entity_poly.pdbx_strand_id
1 'polypeptide(L)'
;MISHAVMAVPYAVVALLVTRSQVDRRIELAVRNPGALIWQTTFWVVLPNIRFGVLTAAFLSFVKSWEEIAVTLFGTSVKIVALPRMIWAGLRDNVDPVIAVISVALILLTLFGMIAKLIVSLRPKA
;
A
#
# COMPACT_ATOMS: atom_id res chain seq x y z
N MET A 1 17.28 8.85 -5.66
CA MET A 1 16.04 9.20 -6.40
C MET A 1 15.75 8.23 -7.55
N ILE A 2 16.73 7.87 -8.40
CA ILE A 2 16.50 6.87 -9.48
C ILE A 2 16.13 5.48 -8.91
N SER A 3 16.79 5.03 -7.83
CA SER A 3 16.46 3.77 -7.14
C SER A 3 15.00 3.72 -6.64
N HIS A 4 14.51 4.82 -6.05
CA HIS A 4 13.12 4.94 -5.59
C HIS A 4 12.12 4.92 -6.74
N ALA A 5 12.40 5.63 -7.83
CA ALA A 5 11.53 5.61 -9.01
C ALA A 5 11.41 4.20 -9.60
N VAL A 6 12.52 3.46 -9.68
CA VAL A 6 12.54 2.08 -10.20
C VAL A 6 11.73 1.12 -9.34
N MET A 7 11.64 1.33 -8.02
CA MET A 7 10.81 0.50 -7.13
C MET A 7 9.33 0.89 -7.14
N ALA A 8 8.99 2.18 -7.30
CA ALA A 8 7.61 2.65 -7.29
C ALA A 8 6.87 2.41 -8.63
N VAL A 9 7.58 2.46 -9.75
CA VAL A 9 7.02 2.27 -11.11
C VAL A 9 6.28 0.94 -11.30
N PRO A 10 6.82 -0.24 -10.94
CA PRO A 10 6.11 -1.51 -11.17
C PRO A 10 4.77 -1.57 -10.44
N TYR A 11 4.66 -0.99 -9.24
CA TYR A 11 3.38 -0.92 -8.52
C TYR A 11 2.36 -0.03 -9.24
N ALA A 12 2.79 1.14 -9.72
CA ALA A 12 1.92 2.02 -10.49
C ALA A 12 1.44 1.36 -11.79
N VAL A 13 2.35 0.67 -12.50
CA VAL A 13 2.05 -0.05 -13.74
C VAL A 13 1.04 -1.17 -13.50
N VAL A 14 1.21 -1.99 -12.46
CA VAL A 14 0.26 -3.05 -12.11
C VAL A 14 -1.12 -2.48 -11.79
N ALA A 15 -1.21 -1.43 -10.98
CA ALA A 15 -2.49 -0.79 -10.65
C ALA A 15 -3.18 -0.21 -11.89
N LEU A 16 -2.43 0.40 -12.81
CA LEU A 16 -2.95 0.90 -14.08
C LEU A 16 -3.43 -0.21 -15.01
N LEU A 17 -2.69 -1.33 -15.08
CA LEU A 17 -3.07 -2.50 -15.88
C LEU A 17 -4.37 -3.13 -15.37
N VAL A 18 -4.52 -3.27 -14.05
CA VAL A 18 -5.75 -3.77 -13.42
C VAL A 18 -6.94 -2.85 -13.70
N THR A 19 -6.74 -1.53 -13.68
CA THR A 19 -7.86 -0.65 -13.99
C THR A 19 -8.21 -0.67 -15.47
N ARG A 20 -7.22 -0.73 -16.37
CA ARG A 20 -7.47 -0.82 -17.81
C ARG A 20 -8.23 -2.10 -18.16
N SER A 21 -7.95 -3.24 -17.51
CA SER A 21 -8.63 -4.50 -17.79
C SER A 21 -10.10 -4.51 -17.37
N GLN A 22 -10.52 -3.57 -16.51
CA GLN A 22 -11.92 -3.40 -16.10
C GLN A 22 -12.76 -2.58 -17.08
N VAL A 23 -12.15 -1.91 -18.06
CA VAL A 23 -12.85 -1.15 -19.10
C VAL A 23 -13.24 -2.08 -20.26
N ASP A 24 -14.51 -2.00 -20.69
CA ASP A 24 -14.99 -2.80 -21.81
C ASP A 24 -14.24 -2.46 -23.10
N ARG A 25 -13.56 -3.47 -23.65
CA ARG A 25 -12.76 -3.36 -24.88
C ARG A 25 -13.59 -2.98 -26.11
N ARG A 26 -14.91 -3.19 -26.07
CA ARG A 26 -15.84 -2.75 -27.13
C ARG A 26 -15.80 -1.25 -27.35
N ILE A 27 -15.60 -0.46 -26.29
CA ILE A 27 -15.51 1.01 -26.37
C ILE A 27 -14.26 1.43 -27.16
N GLU A 28 -13.14 0.72 -26.96
CA GLU A 28 -11.88 1.00 -27.65
C GLU A 28 -11.93 0.57 -29.13
N LEU A 29 -12.61 -0.54 -29.43
CA LEU A 29 -12.80 -1.03 -30.80
C LEU A 29 -13.77 -0.17 -31.62
N ALA A 30 -14.79 0.42 -30.99
CA ALA A 30 -15.75 1.30 -31.65
C ALA A 30 -15.11 2.61 -32.17
N VAL A 31 -14.01 3.04 -31.55
CA VAL A 31 -13.29 4.28 -31.91
C VAL A 31 -12.17 4.02 -32.93
N ARG A 32 -11.74 2.77 -33.09
CA ARG A 32 -10.76 2.34 -34.10
C ARG A 32 -11.38 2.31 -35.51
N ASN A 33 -11.81 3.48 -35.99
CA ASN A 33 -12.05 3.70 -37.40
C ASN A 33 -10.71 3.97 -38.13
N PRO A 34 -10.63 3.79 -39.46
CA PRO A 34 -9.41 3.95 -40.26
C PRO A 34 -8.73 5.34 -40.25
N GLY A 35 -9.17 6.29 -39.41
CA GLY A 35 -8.60 7.64 -39.32
C GLY A 35 -8.35 8.15 -37.89
N ALA A 36 -8.60 7.35 -36.85
CA ALA A 36 -8.41 7.79 -35.47
C ALA A 36 -6.94 7.68 -35.04
N LEU A 37 -6.33 8.80 -34.64
CA LEU A 37 -4.96 8.80 -34.12
C LEU A 37 -4.92 8.14 -32.73
N ILE A 38 -3.85 7.38 -32.45
CA ILE A 38 -3.63 6.69 -31.16
C ILE A 38 -3.68 7.68 -29.98
N TRP A 39 -3.11 8.87 -30.15
CA TRP A 39 -3.14 9.92 -29.14
C TRP A 39 -4.55 10.43 -28.84
N GLN A 40 -5.38 10.63 -29.87
CA GLN A 40 -6.78 11.03 -29.69
C GLN A 40 -7.55 9.96 -28.94
N THR A 41 -7.43 8.69 -29.35
CA THR A 41 -8.11 7.57 -28.69
C THR A 41 -7.67 7.43 -27.22
N THR A 42 -6.38 7.63 -26.95
CA THR A 42 -5.83 7.52 -25.59
C THR A 42 -6.35 8.62 -24.68
N PHE A 43 -6.24 9.90 -25.07
CA PHE A 43 -6.61 11.03 -24.21
C PHE A 43 -8.13 11.28 -24.13
N TRP A 44 -8.88 10.98 -25.19
CA TRP A 44 -10.30 11.33 -25.28
C TRP A 44 -11.23 10.18 -24.92
N VAL A 45 -10.76 8.93 -24.99
CA VAL A 45 -11.61 7.75 -24.77
C VAL A 45 -11.06 6.89 -23.64
N VAL A 46 -9.79 6.49 -23.70
CA VAL A 46 -9.22 5.60 -22.68
C VAL A 46 -9.07 6.34 -21.35
N LEU A 47 -8.35 7.48 -21.33
CA LEU A 47 -8.02 8.23 -20.10
C LEU A 47 -9.25 8.63 -19.26
N PRO A 48 -10.34 9.17 -19.86
CA PRO A 48 -11.53 9.56 -19.11
C PRO A 48 -12.26 8.37 -18.52
N ASN A 49 -12.26 7.22 -19.21
CA ASN A 49 -12.90 5.99 -18.73
C ASN A 49 -12.10 5.34 -17.59
N ILE A 50 -10.77 5.42 -17.60
CA ILE A 50 -9.93 4.91 -16.50
C ILE A 50 -9.60 5.98 -15.43
N ARG A 51 -10.20 7.18 -15.46
CA ARG A 51 -9.79 8.31 -14.61
C ARG A 51 -9.77 8.00 -13.10
N PHE A 52 -10.76 7.25 -12.61
CA PHE A 52 -10.83 6.84 -11.20
C PHE A 52 -9.77 5.79 -10.89
N GLY A 53 -9.43 4.94 -11.85
CA GLY A 53 -8.30 4.03 -11.77
C GLY A 53 -6.95 4.70 -11.74
N VAL A 54 -6.76 5.72 -12.57
CA VAL A 54 -5.54 6.53 -12.58
C VAL A 54 -5.36 7.22 -11.23
N LEU A 55 -6.43 7.79 -10.66
CA LEU A 55 -6.42 8.35 -9.30
C LEU A 55 -6.07 7.29 -8.25
N THR A 56 -6.66 6.11 -8.33
CA THR A 56 -6.40 5.00 -7.41
C THR A 56 -4.95 4.51 -7.51
N ALA A 57 -4.44 4.35 -8.73
CA ALA A 57 -3.05 3.96 -9.00
C ALA A 57 -2.05 5.02 -8.53
N ALA A 58 -2.36 6.30 -8.73
CA ALA A 58 -1.55 7.41 -8.24
C ALA A 58 -1.50 7.43 -6.70
N PHE A 59 -2.65 7.23 -6.04
CA PHE A 59 -2.71 7.17 -4.58
C PHE A 59 -1.96 5.95 -4.01
N LEU A 60 -2.16 4.76 -4.59
CA LEU A 60 -1.45 3.56 -4.16
C LEU A 60 0.06 3.66 -4.37
N SER A 61 0.50 4.21 -5.49
CA SER A 61 1.93 4.47 -5.75
C SER A 61 2.51 5.49 -4.77
N PHE A 62 1.76 6.54 -4.44
CA PHE A 62 2.13 7.52 -3.42
C PHE A 62 2.27 6.89 -2.03
N VAL A 63 1.28 6.10 -1.59
CA VAL A 63 1.32 5.38 -0.30
C VAL A 63 2.50 4.42 -0.27
N LYS A 64 2.78 3.70 -1.36
CA LYS A 64 3.97 2.85 -1.45
C LYS A 64 5.28 3.62 -1.37
N SER A 65 5.38 4.77 -2.02
CA SER A 65 6.54 5.66 -1.87
C SER A 65 6.70 6.18 -0.44
N TRP A 66 5.62 6.29 0.33
CA TRP A 66 5.63 6.72 1.73
C TRP A 66 6.06 5.59 2.69
N GLU A 67 5.68 4.35 2.41
CA GLU A 67 6.02 3.15 3.19
C GLU A 67 7.48 2.71 3.07
N GLU A 68 8.28 3.35 2.21
CA GLU A 68 9.66 2.98 1.91
C GLU A 68 10.66 3.35 3.03
N ILE A 69 10.19 3.25 4.28
CA ILE A 69 10.99 3.31 5.51
C ILE A 69 12.00 2.16 5.54
N ALA A 70 11.63 0.96 5.07
CA ALA A 70 12.52 -0.21 5.10
C ALA A 70 13.78 0.01 4.25
N VAL A 71 13.65 0.49 3.01
CA VAL A 71 14.81 0.70 2.13
C VAL A 71 15.63 1.91 2.57
N THR A 72 14.99 2.98 3.06
CA THR A 72 15.74 4.15 3.55
C THR A 72 16.47 3.91 4.86
N LEU A 73 15.93 3.07 5.75
CA LEU A 73 16.55 2.68 7.02
C LEU A 73 17.78 1.80 6.83
N PHE A 74 17.77 0.89 5.84
CA PHE A 74 18.87 -0.05 5.60
C PHE A 74 19.81 0.34 4.44
N GLY A 75 19.39 1.23 3.54
CA GLY A 75 20.09 1.50 2.27
C GLY A 75 20.61 2.92 2.05
N THR A 76 20.29 3.91 2.91
CA THR A 76 20.71 5.31 2.68
C THR A 76 21.63 5.83 3.78
N SER A 77 22.75 6.43 3.36
CA SER A 77 23.61 7.21 4.24
C SER A 77 22.82 8.39 4.85
N VAL A 78 23.10 8.69 6.12
CA VAL A 78 22.40 9.54 7.12
C VAL A 78 21.88 10.92 6.63
N LYS A 79 22.21 11.37 5.42
CA LYS A 79 21.98 12.74 4.94
C LYS A 79 20.59 13.06 4.41
N ILE A 80 19.75 12.07 4.05
CA ILE A 80 18.38 12.31 3.57
C ILE A 80 17.40 11.68 4.55
N VAL A 81 16.80 12.52 5.40
CA VAL A 81 15.79 12.07 6.35
C VAL A 81 14.41 12.28 5.73
N ALA A 82 13.75 11.19 5.35
CA ALA A 82 12.37 11.24 4.89
C ALA A 82 11.42 11.54 6.07
N LEU A 83 10.32 12.25 5.82
CA LEU A 83 9.25 12.55 6.79
C LEU A 83 8.82 11.33 7.64
N PRO A 84 8.56 10.14 7.04
CA PRO A 84 8.18 8.96 7.81
C PRO A 84 9.29 8.48 8.77
N ARG A 85 10.56 8.63 8.37
CA ARG A 85 11.72 8.31 9.22
C ARG A 85 11.81 9.27 10.41
N MET A 86 11.51 10.56 10.23
CA MET A 86 11.43 11.51 11.35
C MET A 86 10.33 11.14 12.34
N ILE A 87 9.14 10.78 11.84
CA ILE A 87 8.03 10.33 12.68
C ILE A 87 8.42 9.06 13.45
N TRP A 88 9.04 8.08 12.79
CA TRP A 88 9.53 6.86 13.43
C TRP A 88 10.63 7.13 14.46
N ALA A 89 11.59 8.00 14.15
CA ALA A 89 12.65 8.36 15.08
C ALA A 89 12.09 9.09 16.31
N GLY A 90 11.16 10.03 16.12
CA GLY A 90 10.46 10.72 17.21
C GLY A 90 9.62 9.77 18.06
N LEU A 91 8.95 8.78 17.44
CA LEU A 91 8.30 7.68 18.17
C LEU A 91 9.32 6.88 18.95
N ARG A 92 10.44 6.47 18.35
CA ARG A 92 11.50 5.68 18.99
C ARG A 92 12.13 6.40 20.20
N ASP A 93 12.38 7.69 20.06
CA ASP A 93 12.95 8.53 21.12
C ASP A 93 11.94 8.85 22.22
N ASN A 94 10.63 8.74 21.94
CA ASN A 94 9.53 8.87 22.90
C ASN A 94 8.77 7.55 23.16
N VAL A 95 9.35 6.37 22.84
CA VAL A 95 8.74 5.11 23.31
C VAL A 95 9.08 5.04 24.78
N ASP A 96 8.21 5.66 25.57
CA ASP A 96 8.20 5.42 27.00
C ASP A 96 8.13 3.90 27.19
N PRO A 97 9.07 3.28 27.91
CA PRO A 97 9.07 1.83 28.14
C PRO A 97 7.74 1.35 28.74
N VAL A 98 6.95 2.26 29.31
CA VAL A 98 5.55 2.09 29.74
C VAL A 98 4.65 1.53 28.62
N ILE A 99 4.73 2.02 27.38
CA ILE A 99 3.87 1.56 26.27
C ILE A 99 4.20 0.11 25.90
N ALA A 100 5.49 -0.24 25.92
CA ALA A 100 5.93 -1.61 25.69
C ALA A 100 5.42 -2.56 26.80
N VAL A 101 5.49 -2.13 28.06
CA VAL A 101 4.96 -2.88 29.21
C VAL A 101 3.44 -3.09 29.10
N ILE A 102 2.68 -2.06 28.75
CA ILE A 102 1.22 -2.16 28.55
C ILE A 102 0.89 -3.13 27.42
N SER A 103 1.63 -3.05 26.31
CA SER A 103 1.43 -3.94 25.16
C SER A 103 1.67 -5.40 25.51
N VAL A 104 2.76 -5.70 26.22
CA VAL A 104 3.06 -7.06 26.71
C VAL A 104 2.00 -7.54 27.71
N ALA A 105 1.55 -6.67 28.62
CA ALA A 105 0.49 -7.01 29.59
C ALA A 105 -0.83 -7.37 28.89
N LEU A 106 -1.23 -6.63 27.86
CA LEU A 106 -2.41 -6.93 27.05
C LEU A 106 -2.28 -8.24 26.27
N ILE A 107 -1.09 -8.54 25.73
CA ILE A 107 -0.81 -9.81 25.06
C ILE A 107 -0.94 -10.97 26.06
N LEU A 108 -0.38 -10.84 27.26
CA LEU A 108 -0.51 -11.86 28.30
C LEU A 108 -1.96 -12.06 28.75
N LEU A 109 -2.72 -10.98 28.89
CA LEU A 109 -4.14 -11.03 29.24
C LEU A 109 -4.96 -11.79 28.19
N THR A 110 -4.73 -11.50 26.91
CA THR A 110 -5.42 -12.17 25.80
C THR A 110 -5.03 -13.64 25.69
N LEU A 111 -3.74 -13.97 25.84
CA LEU A 111 -3.27 -15.36 25.89
C LEU A 111 -3.88 -16.12 27.06
N PHE A 112 -3.92 -15.51 28.25
CA PHE A 112 -4.54 -16.13 29.43
C PHE A 112 -6.02 -16.43 29.21
N GLY A 113 -6.78 -15.47 28.66
CA GLY A 113 -8.18 -15.67 28.31
C GLY A 113 -8.37 -16.80 27.28
N MET A 114 -7.50 -16.88 26.28
CA MET A 114 -7.55 -17.93 25.26
C MET A 114 -7.27 -19.32 25.85
N ILE A 115 -6.25 -19.45 26.71
CA ILE A 115 -5.91 -20.70 27.39
C ILE A 115 -7.03 -21.11 28.34
N ALA A 116 -7.57 -20.18 29.13
CA ALA A 116 -8.70 -20.45 30.01
C ALA A 116 -9.93 -20.97 29.24
N LYS A 117 -10.25 -20.33 28.10
CA LYS A 117 -11.31 -20.80 27.19
C LYS A 117 -11.02 -22.20 26.65
N LEU A 118 -9.78 -22.48 26.26
CA LEU A 118 -9.37 -23.80 25.76
C LEU A 118 -9.54 -24.88 26.85
N ILE A 119 -9.09 -24.61 28.08
CA ILE A 119 -9.23 -25.53 29.22
C ILE A 119 -10.72 -25.78 29.52
N VAL A 120 -11.57 -24.76 29.50
CA VAL A 120 -13.02 -24.92 29.69
C VAL A 120 -13.65 -25.72 28.55
N SER A 121 -13.21 -25.53 27.30
CA SER A 121 -13.72 -26.32 26.16
C SER A 121 -13.25 -27.78 26.18
N LEU A 122 -12.10 -28.07 26.80
CA LEU A 122 -11.56 -29.42 26.96
C LEU A 122 -12.15 -30.15 28.17
N ARG A 123 -12.93 -29.49 29.02
CA ARG A 123 -13.73 -30.19 30.04
C ARG A 123 -14.86 -30.93 29.32
N PRO A 124 -14.88 -32.28 29.33
CA PRO A 124 -15.98 -33.02 28.74
C PRO A 124 -17.27 -32.62 29.45
N LYS A 125 -18.29 -32.24 28.68
CA LYS A 125 -19.65 -32.09 29.20
C LYS A 125 -20.08 -33.46 29.71
N ALA A 126 -20.04 -33.64 31.03
CA ALA A 126 -20.76 -34.71 31.72
C ALA A 126 -22.26 -34.44 31.66
#